data_AF-A0A2A9NDE0-F1
#
_entry.id   AF-A0A2A9NDE0-F1
#
_cell.length_a   1.000
_cell.length_b   1.000
_cell.length_c   1.000
_cell.angle_alpha   90.00
_cell.angle_beta   90.00
_cell.angle_gamma   90.00
#
_symmetry.space_group_name_H-M   'P 1'
#
loop_
_entity.id
_entity.type
_entity.pdbx_description
1 polymer ?
#
loop_
_entity_poly.entity_id
_entity_poly.type
_entity_poly.pdbx_seq_one_letter_code
_entity_poly.pdbx_strand_id
1 'polypeptide(L)'
;MGGGGSKMSDLFYPDNPNRRARASQLKEDVEFFCNQFDEVKKKRDDLLTKIKPKVNALMKKYGYNTTDELDKAVTNILKGEALEEYKKVKKQMEGVDEAIAAVFQITSVIGVATGIFLGVVVVLGIMTGGAALAALGAVAGILAMVSTAAILFSVFEGAQERANMQKAISDLSFERVKARSCYEAMNALANWLYSIKLWLDEPLISNNEKLMRKKLEGDFATDYNKSKRTPVVKFLEKYDQDRGAWTNEDPDWKSGDEDIIASISAASKSAAHSRAKRSIVEMEKADMEKSASKITFDYNSPDGSGTLHLVFVTSDKTSYPAGKQADYSIQVRTYTQSERSPYF
;
A
#
# COMPACT_ATOMS: atom_id res chain seq x y z
N MET A 1 2.23 28.73 3.14
CA MET A 1 1.20 29.08 4.14
C MET A 1 -0.04 29.56 3.41
N GLY A 2 -0.95 28.64 3.09
CA GLY A 2 -2.25 29.01 2.52
C GLY A 2 -3.12 29.63 3.61
N GLY A 3 -3.50 30.89 3.43
CA GLY A 3 -4.44 31.58 4.32
C GLY A 3 -5.81 30.92 4.22
N GLY A 4 -6.09 29.99 5.14
CA GLY A 4 -7.44 29.47 5.32
C GLY A 4 -8.32 30.62 5.79
N GLY A 5 -9.13 31.18 4.89
CA GLY A 5 -10.08 32.23 5.23
C GLY A 5 -10.91 31.80 6.44
N SER A 6 -11.08 32.72 7.39
CA SER A 6 -11.95 32.52 8.55
C SER A 6 -13.37 32.27 8.04
N LYS A 7 -13.95 31.14 8.45
CA LYS A 7 -15.35 30.79 8.18
C LYS A 7 -16.20 31.27 9.35
N MET A 8 -17.48 31.56 9.10
CA MET A 8 -18.42 31.92 10.16
C MET A 8 -18.53 30.83 11.25
N SER A 9 -18.31 29.57 10.88
CA SER A 9 -18.23 28.43 11.82
C SER A 9 -17.09 28.54 12.83
N ASP A 10 -16.00 29.25 12.51
CA ASP A 10 -14.85 29.39 13.41
C ASP A 10 -15.20 30.20 14.67
N LEU A 11 -16.25 31.03 14.63
CA LEU A 11 -16.74 31.75 15.82
C LEU A 11 -17.28 30.78 16.88
N PHE A 12 -17.92 29.70 16.44
CA PHE A 12 -18.49 28.67 17.32
C PHE A 12 -17.50 27.53 17.59
N TYR A 13 -16.49 27.37 16.73
CA TYR A 13 -15.48 26.32 16.81
C TYR A 13 -14.08 26.93 16.61
N PRO A 14 -13.53 27.62 17.62
CA PRO A 14 -12.29 28.41 17.49
C PRO A 14 -11.04 27.60 17.12
N ASP A 15 -11.05 26.28 17.37
CA ASP A 15 -9.96 25.38 17.01
C ASP A 15 -10.06 24.84 15.57
N ASN A 16 -11.16 25.07 14.85
CA ASN A 16 -11.32 24.57 13.47
C ASN A 16 -10.24 25.06 12.51
N PRO A 17 -9.73 26.31 12.59
CA PRO A 17 -8.58 26.73 11.80
C PRO A 17 -7.33 25.86 12.05
N ASN A 18 -7.05 25.52 13.32
CA ASN A 18 -5.91 24.65 13.67
C ASN A 18 -6.10 23.23 13.14
N ARG A 19 -7.32 22.68 13.24
CA ARG A 19 -7.65 21.36 12.67
C ARG A 19 -7.50 21.34 11.15
N ARG A 20 -7.98 22.37 10.43
CA ARG A 20 -7.81 22.50 8.97
C ARG A 20 -6.34 22.55 8.59
N ALA A 21 -5.56 23.37 9.30
CA ALA A 21 -4.13 23.49 9.08
C ALA A 21 -3.41 22.16 9.31
N ARG A 22 -3.69 21.47 10.42
CA ARG A 22 -3.10 20.16 10.72
C ARG A 22 -3.49 19.10 9.71
N ALA A 23 -4.76 19.00 9.34
CA ALA A 23 -5.20 18.01 8.37
C ALA A 23 -4.60 18.25 6.97
N SER A 24 -4.50 19.52 6.55
CA SER A 24 -3.81 19.90 5.30
C SER A 24 -2.32 19.57 5.36
N GLN A 25 -1.67 19.86 6.48
CA GLN A 25 -0.26 19.56 6.71
C GLN A 25 0.01 18.05 6.68
N LEU A 26 -0.82 17.23 7.33
CA LEU A 26 -0.69 15.77 7.29
C LEU A 26 -0.91 15.23 5.87
N LYS A 27 -1.84 15.81 5.12
CA LYS A 27 -2.07 15.49 3.71
C LYS A 27 -0.81 15.77 2.87
N GLU A 28 -0.24 16.96 3.00
CA GLU A 28 0.98 17.37 2.30
C GLU A 28 2.17 16.46 2.66
N ASP A 29 2.31 16.05 3.94
CA ASP A 29 3.35 15.10 4.36
C ASP A 29 3.21 13.75 3.66
N VAL A 30 1.98 13.22 3.59
CA VAL A 30 1.69 11.96 2.93
C VAL A 30 2.03 12.04 1.44
N GLU A 31 1.55 13.08 0.75
CA GLU A 31 1.85 13.30 -0.67
C GLU A 31 3.36 13.44 -0.91
N PHE A 32 4.05 14.19 -0.05
CA PHE A 32 5.51 14.34 -0.11
C PHE A 32 6.22 12.99 -0.01
N PHE A 33 5.88 12.14 0.97
CA PHE A 33 6.51 10.82 1.12
C PHE A 33 6.16 9.87 -0.03
N CYS A 34 4.94 9.92 -0.56
CA CYS A 34 4.57 9.14 -1.74
C CYS A 34 5.38 9.57 -2.98
N ASN A 35 5.57 10.87 -3.19
CA ASN A 35 6.40 11.37 -4.30
C ASN A 35 7.87 10.95 -4.14
N GLN A 36 8.42 11.06 -2.93
CA GLN A 36 9.78 10.57 -2.62
C GLN A 36 9.91 9.07 -2.86
N PHE A 37 8.89 8.28 -2.51
CA PHE A 37 8.86 6.85 -2.81
C PHE A 37 8.92 6.59 -4.32
N ASP A 38 8.14 7.30 -5.13
CA ASP A 38 8.13 7.14 -6.58
C ASP A 38 9.46 7.54 -7.24
N GLU A 39 10.13 8.59 -6.73
CA GLU A 39 11.47 8.97 -7.17
C GLU A 39 12.50 7.87 -6.90
N VAL A 40 12.48 7.30 -5.69
CA VAL A 40 13.39 6.20 -5.32
C VAL A 40 13.06 4.92 -6.10
N LYS A 41 11.77 4.65 -6.36
CA LYS A 41 11.33 3.54 -7.20
C LYS A 41 11.88 3.66 -8.62
N LYS A 42 11.85 4.85 -9.23
CA LYS A 42 12.48 5.08 -10.55
C LYS A 42 13.98 4.79 -10.52
N LYS A 43 14.70 5.27 -9.49
CA LYS A 43 16.13 4.99 -9.31
C LYS A 43 16.40 3.48 -9.18
N ARG A 44 15.56 2.75 -8.45
CA ARG A 44 15.61 1.28 -8.33
C ARG A 44 15.47 0.63 -9.71
N ASP A 45 14.48 1.04 -10.50
CA ASP A 45 14.19 0.47 -11.82
C ASP A 45 15.34 0.73 -12.83
N ASP A 46 15.92 1.93 -12.79
CA ASP A 46 17.11 2.28 -13.56
C ASP A 46 18.33 1.43 -13.18
N LEU A 47 18.54 1.19 -11.88
CA LEU A 47 19.61 0.34 -11.39
C LEU A 47 19.42 -1.10 -11.83
N LEU A 48 18.21 -1.65 -11.72
CA LEU A 48 17.88 -3.01 -12.14
C LEU A 48 18.16 -3.22 -13.62
N THR A 49 17.76 -2.28 -14.46
CA THR A 49 18.03 -2.32 -15.91
C THR A 49 19.54 -2.40 -16.20
N LYS A 50 20.35 -1.66 -15.44
CA LYS A 50 21.83 -1.66 -15.57
C LYS A 50 22.48 -2.93 -15.00
N ILE A 51 21.89 -3.53 -13.98
CA ILE A 51 22.42 -4.71 -13.28
C ILE A 51 22.10 -5.99 -14.05
N LYS A 52 20.89 -6.13 -14.60
CA LYS A 52 20.39 -7.33 -15.28
C LYS A 52 21.37 -7.96 -16.29
N PRO A 53 21.95 -7.24 -17.27
CA PRO A 53 22.88 -7.85 -18.22
C PRO A 53 24.17 -8.36 -17.56
N LYS A 54 24.63 -7.70 -16.48
CA LYS A 54 25.83 -8.12 -15.74
C LYS A 54 25.59 -9.37 -14.92
N VAL A 55 24.41 -9.49 -14.33
CA VAL A 55 23.97 -10.71 -13.64
C VAL A 55 23.88 -11.87 -14.63
N ASN A 56 23.30 -11.65 -15.81
CA ASN A 56 23.26 -12.68 -16.85
C ASN A 56 24.66 -13.10 -17.31
N ALA A 57 25.59 -12.16 -17.45
CA ALA A 57 26.98 -12.47 -17.77
C ALA A 57 27.65 -13.27 -16.63
N LEU A 58 27.37 -12.92 -15.38
CA LEU A 58 27.85 -13.65 -14.21
C LEU A 58 27.26 -15.07 -14.14
N MET A 59 25.96 -15.23 -14.35
CA MET A 59 25.29 -16.53 -14.45
C MET A 59 25.98 -17.44 -15.47
N LYS A 60 26.20 -16.93 -16.69
CA LYS A 60 26.90 -17.65 -17.75
C LYS A 60 28.33 -18.02 -17.36
N LYS A 61 29.05 -17.13 -16.67
CA LYS A 61 30.40 -17.39 -16.16
C LYS A 61 30.44 -18.58 -15.19
N TYR A 62 29.38 -18.79 -14.41
CA TYR A 62 29.24 -19.93 -13.50
C TYR A 62 28.52 -21.14 -14.13
N GLY A 63 28.28 -21.12 -15.45
CA GLY A 63 27.67 -22.25 -16.16
C GLY A 63 26.15 -22.31 -16.10
N TYR A 64 25.47 -21.24 -15.67
CA TYR A 64 24.02 -21.13 -15.66
C TYR A 64 23.54 -20.31 -16.85
N ASN A 65 22.85 -20.95 -17.79
CA ASN A 65 22.28 -20.30 -18.98
C ASN A 65 20.88 -19.76 -18.73
N THR A 66 20.18 -20.35 -17.76
CA THR A 66 18.79 -20.01 -17.41
C THR A 66 18.63 -19.84 -15.91
N THR A 67 17.54 -19.17 -15.52
CA THR A 67 17.15 -18.99 -14.12
C THR A 67 16.76 -20.32 -13.47
N ASP A 68 16.24 -21.26 -14.26
CA ASP A 68 15.84 -22.59 -13.79
C ASP A 68 17.06 -23.46 -13.48
N GLU A 69 18.13 -23.34 -14.28
CA GLU A 69 19.41 -24.01 -13.99
C GLU A 69 20.02 -23.48 -12.68
N LEU A 70 19.99 -22.16 -12.48
CA LEU A 70 20.41 -21.55 -11.23
C LEU A 70 19.56 -22.06 -10.06
N ASP A 71 18.24 -22.01 -10.16
CA ASP A 71 17.32 -22.46 -9.12
C ASP A 71 17.52 -23.94 -8.75
N LYS A 72 17.75 -24.81 -9.74
CA LYS A 72 18.14 -26.21 -9.50
C LYS A 72 19.46 -26.31 -8.75
N ALA A 73 20.47 -25.51 -9.11
CA ALA A 73 21.74 -25.49 -8.41
C ALA A 73 21.58 -25.05 -6.95
N VAL A 74 20.79 -24.00 -6.69
CA VAL A 74 20.46 -23.54 -5.33
C VAL A 74 19.79 -24.63 -4.53
N THR A 75 18.72 -25.22 -5.06
CA THR A 75 17.92 -26.23 -4.36
C THR A 75 18.70 -27.52 -4.09
N ASN A 76 19.71 -27.85 -4.92
CA ASN A 76 20.62 -28.97 -4.68
C ASN A 76 21.64 -28.69 -3.56
N ILE A 77 22.04 -27.43 -3.38
CA ILE A 77 23.00 -27.01 -2.34
C ILE A 77 22.30 -26.86 -0.99
N LEU A 78 21.12 -26.22 -0.98
CA LEU A 78 20.34 -25.99 0.23
C LEU A 78 19.72 -27.28 0.76
N LYS A 79 19.73 -27.44 2.08
CA LYS A 79 19.14 -28.59 2.78
C LYS A 79 18.39 -28.12 4.03
N GLY A 80 17.43 -28.91 4.49
CA GLY A 80 16.70 -28.66 5.73
C GLY A 80 15.91 -27.35 5.70
N GLU A 81 15.94 -26.61 6.80
CA GLU A 81 15.21 -25.35 7.01
C GLU A 81 15.54 -24.29 5.94
N ALA A 82 16.82 -24.19 5.55
CA ALA A 82 17.30 -23.27 4.52
C ALA A 82 16.57 -23.43 3.18
N LEU A 83 16.34 -24.69 2.77
CA LEU A 83 15.67 -25.00 1.51
C LEU A 83 14.17 -24.66 1.59
N GLU A 84 13.55 -24.91 2.74
CA GLU A 84 12.13 -24.59 2.96
C GLU A 84 11.90 -23.07 2.99
N GLU A 85 12.80 -22.31 3.62
CA GLU A 85 12.79 -20.86 3.57
C GLU A 85 12.98 -20.35 2.14
N TYR A 86 13.96 -20.88 1.40
CA TYR A 86 14.17 -20.53 0.00
C TYR A 86 12.92 -20.80 -0.85
N LYS A 87 12.29 -21.97 -0.72
CA LYS A 87 11.05 -22.30 -1.43
C LYS A 87 9.90 -21.37 -1.03
N LYS A 88 9.78 -21.03 0.26
CA LYS A 88 8.77 -20.10 0.76
C LYS A 88 8.95 -18.72 0.15
N VAL A 89 10.18 -18.22 0.10
CA VAL A 89 10.52 -16.93 -0.52
C VAL A 89 10.25 -16.98 -2.02
N LYS A 90 10.70 -18.03 -2.71
CA LYS A 90 10.45 -18.24 -4.14
C LYS A 90 8.96 -18.23 -4.46
N LYS A 91 8.15 -18.96 -3.69
CA LYS A 91 6.68 -18.98 -3.84
C LYS A 91 6.05 -17.62 -3.58
N GLN A 92 6.57 -16.84 -2.64
CA GLN A 92 6.15 -15.45 -2.44
C GLN A 92 6.54 -14.52 -3.60
N MET A 93 7.51 -14.94 -4.41
CA MET A 93 7.96 -14.27 -5.63
C MET A 93 7.31 -14.85 -6.91
N GLU A 94 6.43 -15.84 -6.82
CA GLU A 94 5.65 -16.24 -8.00
C GLU A 94 4.57 -15.17 -8.25
N GLY A 95 4.73 -14.40 -9.32
CA GLY A 95 3.81 -13.32 -9.69
C GLY A 95 4.20 -11.90 -9.24
N VAL A 96 5.45 -11.70 -8.80
CA VAL A 96 5.97 -10.35 -8.50
C VAL A 96 6.61 -9.65 -9.69
N ASP A 97 6.76 -8.33 -9.53
CA ASP A 97 7.54 -7.44 -10.39
C ASP A 97 8.91 -8.05 -10.74
N GLU A 98 9.33 -7.85 -12.00
CA GLU A 98 10.61 -8.28 -12.57
C GLU A 98 11.80 -7.83 -11.72
N ALA A 99 11.66 -6.68 -11.05
CA ALA A 99 12.60 -6.15 -10.07
C ALA A 99 12.96 -7.15 -8.97
N ILE A 100 11.96 -7.78 -8.37
CA ILE A 100 12.15 -8.72 -7.25
C ILE A 100 12.73 -10.04 -7.77
N ALA A 101 12.30 -10.48 -8.96
CA ALA A 101 12.89 -11.64 -9.61
C ALA A 101 14.39 -11.44 -9.92
N ALA A 102 14.77 -10.25 -10.41
CA ALA A 102 16.17 -9.91 -10.66
C ALA A 102 16.99 -9.85 -9.37
N VAL A 103 16.44 -9.24 -8.31
CA VAL A 103 17.02 -9.25 -6.96
C VAL A 103 17.29 -10.67 -6.46
N PHE A 104 16.30 -11.54 -6.61
CA PHE A 104 16.41 -12.94 -6.21
C PHE A 104 17.46 -13.69 -7.03
N GLN A 105 17.49 -13.48 -8.35
CA GLN A 105 18.52 -14.05 -9.23
C GLN A 105 19.92 -13.61 -8.81
N ILE A 106 20.13 -12.31 -8.54
CA ILE A 106 21.40 -11.78 -8.06
C ILE A 106 21.84 -12.52 -6.79
N THR A 107 20.96 -12.58 -5.79
CA THR A 107 21.27 -13.23 -4.52
C THR A 107 21.53 -14.72 -4.68
N SER A 108 20.81 -15.36 -5.59
CA SER A 108 20.97 -16.77 -5.86
C SER A 108 22.31 -17.07 -6.53
N VAL A 109 22.72 -16.29 -7.53
CA VAL A 109 24.05 -16.43 -8.15
C VAL A 109 25.15 -16.22 -7.12
N ILE A 110 25.04 -15.17 -6.30
CA ILE A 110 26.01 -14.87 -5.24
C ILE A 110 26.06 -16.04 -4.25
N GLY A 111 24.91 -16.53 -3.80
CA GLY A 111 24.84 -17.63 -2.85
C GLY A 111 25.45 -18.91 -3.41
N VAL A 112 25.25 -19.24 -4.69
CA VAL A 112 25.83 -20.45 -5.28
C VAL A 112 27.34 -20.28 -5.45
N ALA A 113 27.77 -19.11 -5.94
CA ALA A 113 29.17 -18.83 -6.20
C ALA A 113 30.02 -18.77 -4.92
N THR A 114 29.44 -18.32 -3.81
CA THR A 114 30.17 -18.07 -2.55
C THR A 114 29.83 -19.05 -1.43
N GLY A 115 28.71 -19.78 -1.53
CA GLY A 115 28.19 -20.61 -0.44
C GLY A 115 27.53 -19.80 0.70
N ILE A 116 27.52 -18.46 0.64
CA ILE A 116 26.85 -17.58 1.62
C ILE A 116 25.36 -17.44 1.27
N PHE A 117 24.62 -18.55 1.34
CA PHE A 117 23.23 -18.56 0.89
C PHE A 117 22.23 -18.11 1.96
N LEU A 118 22.56 -18.28 3.24
CA LEU A 118 21.55 -18.36 4.30
C LEU A 118 21.20 -17.02 4.97
N GLY A 119 22.17 -16.15 5.24
CA GLY A 119 21.90 -14.90 5.96
C GLY A 119 21.15 -13.86 5.11
N VAL A 120 21.61 -13.65 3.88
CA VAL A 120 21.10 -12.60 2.98
C VAL A 120 19.71 -12.93 2.44
N VAL A 121 19.47 -14.18 2.05
CA VAL A 121 18.20 -14.61 1.43
C VAL A 121 17.05 -14.64 2.43
N VAL A 122 17.32 -14.95 3.71
CA VAL A 122 16.28 -14.92 4.76
C VAL A 122 15.89 -13.50 5.10
N VAL A 123 16.87 -12.60 5.25
CA VAL A 123 16.64 -11.17 5.49
C VAL A 123 15.88 -10.55 4.32
N LEU A 124 16.29 -10.82 3.08
CA LEU A 124 15.57 -10.36 1.90
C LEU A 124 14.22 -11.06 1.74
N GLY A 125 14.09 -12.34 2.07
CA GLY A 125 12.85 -13.08 1.99
C GLY A 125 11.76 -12.54 2.90
N ILE A 126 12.13 -12.16 4.12
CA ILE A 126 11.23 -11.52 5.09
C ILE A 126 10.89 -10.08 4.67
N MET A 127 11.82 -9.35 4.05
CA MET A 127 11.66 -7.92 3.74
C MET A 127 11.10 -7.64 2.33
N THR A 128 11.42 -8.48 1.35
CA THR A 128 10.97 -8.38 -0.06
C THR A 128 9.80 -9.30 -0.37
N GLY A 129 9.57 -10.34 0.44
CA GLY A 129 8.43 -11.24 0.31
C GLY A 129 7.14 -10.59 0.79
N GLY A 130 6.27 -10.19 -0.16
CA GLY A 130 4.92 -9.64 0.09
C GLY A 130 4.86 -8.26 0.74
N ALA A 131 5.83 -7.89 1.59
CA ALA A 131 5.93 -6.61 2.28
C ALA A 131 6.27 -5.47 1.30
N ALA A 132 7.36 -5.57 0.54
CA ALA A 132 7.74 -4.55 -0.44
C ALA A 132 6.69 -4.34 -1.56
N LEU A 133 6.01 -5.39 -1.98
CA LEU A 133 4.87 -5.29 -2.90
C LEU A 133 3.65 -4.64 -2.25
N ALA A 134 3.36 -5.02 -1.00
CA ALA A 134 2.28 -4.42 -0.25
C ALA A 134 2.56 -2.93 -0.03
N ALA A 135 3.82 -2.51 0.11
CA ALA A 135 4.21 -1.11 0.12
C ALA A 135 3.86 -0.42 -1.21
N LEU A 136 4.20 -1.03 -2.36
CA LEU A 136 3.82 -0.52 -3.69
C LEU A 136 2.29 -0.37 -3.85
N GLY A 137 1.52 -1.37 -3.42
CA GLY A 137 0.05 -1.31 -3.45
C GLY A 137 -0.54 -0.37 -2.39
N ALA A 138 0.10 -0.26 -1.24
CA ALA A 138 -0.33 0.60 -0.14
C ALA A 138 -0.15 2.06 -0.47
N VAL A 139 0.90 2.46 -1.20
CA VAL A 139 1.07 3.84 -1.65
C VAL A 139 -0.11 4.29 -2.52
N ALA A 140 -0.59 3.44 -3.43
CA ALA A 140 -1.81 3.74 -4.20
C ALA A 140 -3.06 3.85 -3.30
N GLY A 141 -3.19 2.98 -2.30
CA GLY A 141 -4.28 3.05 -1.31
C GLY A 141 -4.22 4.31 -0.44
N ILE A 142 -3.02 4.70 -0.02
CA ILE A 142 -2.72 5.92 0.74
C ILE A 142 -3.16 7.16 -0.06
N LEU A 143 -2.79 7.24 -1.35
CA LEU A 143 -3.17 8.36 -2.22
C LEU A 143 -4.68 8.44 -2.46
N ALA A 144 -5.37 7.29 -2.54
CA ALA A 144 -6.82 7.26 -2.63
C ALA A 144 -7.50 7.79 -1.34
N MET A 145 -6.95 7.45 -0.17
CA MET A 145 -7.42 7.98 1.12
C MET A 145 -7.20 9.49 1.23
N VAL A 146 -6.03 9.99 0.80
CA VAL A 146 -5.72 11.42 0.72
C VAL A 146 -6.72 12.18 -0.15
N SER A 147 -7.08 11.62 -1.31
CA SER A 147 -8.06 12.21 -2.23
C SER A 147 -9.45 12.29 -1.58
N THR A 148 -9.81 11.28 -0.78
CA THR A 148 -11.09 11.26 -0.05
C THR A 148 -11.11 12.30 1.08
N ALA A 149 -9.99 12.47 1.80
CA ALA A 149 -9.86 13.49 2.84
C ALA A 149 -9.99 14.92 2.26
N ALA A 150 -9.51 15.16 1.04
CA ALA A 150 -9.63 16.46 0.38
C ALA A 150 -11.10 16.87 0.14
N ILE A 151 -11.96 15.90 -0.20
CA ILE A 151 -13.40 16.13 -0.40
C ILE A 151 -14.07 16.55 0.92
N LEU A 152 -13.66 15.98 2.05
CA LEU A 152 -14.21 16.30 3.37
C LEU A 152 -14.00 17.76 3.80
N PHE A 153 -13.02 18.47 3.23
CA PHE A 153 -12.77 19.89 3.53
C PHE A 153 -13.74 20.86 2.84
N SER A 154 -14.53 20.41 1.86
CA SER A 154 -15.20 21.32 0.92
C SER A 154 -16.68 21.64 1.19
N VAL A 155 -17.40 20.94 2.11
CA VAL A 155 -18.89 20.96 2.05
C VAL A 155 -19.69 21.22 3.35
N PHE A 156 -19.13 21.39 4.57
CA PHE A 156 -20.00 21.32 5.77
C PHE A 156 -19.97 22.51 6.74
N GLU A 157 -21.14 22.72 7.37
CA GLU A 157 -21.40 23.67 8.45
C GLU A 157 -20.96 23.11 9.82
N GLY A 158 -20.18 23.90 10.57
CA GLY A 158 -19.99 23.79 12.02
C GLY A 158 -19.52 22.42 12.55
N ALA A 159 -20.37 21.75 13.35
CA ALA A 159 -20.02 20.51 14.07
C ALA A 159 -19.59 19.37 13.15
N GLN A 160 -20.20 19.26 11.97
CA GLN A 160 -19.87 18.24 11.00
C GLN A 160 -18.48 18.47 10.39
N GLU A 161 -18.11 19.73 10.15
CA GLU A 161 -16.75 20.10 9.73
C GLU A 161 -15.71 19.64 10.77
N ARG A 162 -15.97 19.89 12.06
CA ARG A 162 -15.10 19.44 13.15
C ARG A 162 -14.92 17.91 13.14
N ALA A 163 -16.01 17.15 13.10
CA ALA A 163 -15.96 15.69 13.13
C ALA A 163 -15.21 15.13 11.91
N ASN A 164 -15.45 15.70 10.73
CA ASN A 164 -14.76 15.33 9.50
C ASN A 164 -13.25 15.60 9.59
N MET A 165 -12.86 16.75 10.15
CA MET A 165 -11.44 17.08 10.33
C MET A 165 -10.77 16.18 11.36
N GLN A 166 -11.42 15.87 12.47
CA GLN A 166 -10.89 14.93 13.47
C GLN A 166 -10.68 13.55 12.85
N LYS A 167 -11.64 13.08 12.05
CA LYS A 167 -11.49 11.84 11.28
C LYS A 167 -10.33 11.92 10.28
N ALA A 168 -10.22 13.02 9.53
CA ALA A 168 -9.14 13.21 8.57
C ALA A 168 -7.76 13.24 9.25
N ILE A 169 -7.62 13.96 10.37
CA ILE A 169 -6.39 13.99 11.19
C ILE A 169 -6.06 12.58 11.66
N SER A 170 -7.05 11.84 12.16
CA SER A 170 -6.86 10.46 12.60
C SER A 170 -6.35 9.57 11.46
N ASP A 171 -7.08 9.52 10.34
CA ASP A 171 -6.75 8.66 9.20
C ASP A 171 -5.39 9.04 8.60
N LEU A 172 -5.15 10.33 8.33
CA LEU A 172 -3.90 10.81 7.72
C LEU A 172 -2.69 10.63 8.64
N SER A 173 -2.85 10.68 9.96
CA SER A 173 -1.75 10.44 10.90
C SER A 173 -1.19 9.01 10.76
N PHE A 174 -2.06 8.00 10.66
CA PHE A 174 -1.64 6.62 10.43
C PHE A 174 -1.08 6.42 9.01
N GLU A 175 -1.71 7.01 7.99
CA GLU A 175 -1.23 6.88 6.60
C GLU A 175 0.15 7.55 6.42
N ARG A 176 0.44 8.65 7.12
CA ARG A 176 1.75 9.30 7.12
C ARG A 176 2.86 8.36 7.61
N VAL A 177 2.61 7.62 8.69
CA VAL A 177 3.55 6.62 9.23
C VAL A 177 3.82 5.52 8.20
N LYS A 178 2.76 5.01 7.55
CA LYS A 178 2.87 4.00 6.51
C LYS A 178 3.63 4.51 5.29
N ALA A 179 3.31 5.72 4.80
CA ALA A 179 3.98 6.33 3.66
C ALA A 179 5.48 6.52 3.91
N ARG A 180 5.86 7.04 5.08
CA ARG A 180 7.28 7.20 5.45
C ARG A 180 8.01 5.86 5.56
N SER A 181 7.38 4.87 6.18
CA SER A 181 7.90 3.50 6.26
C SER A 181 8.13 2.90 4.87
N CYS A 182 7.16 3.04 3.96
CA CYS A 182 7.28 2.56 2.58
C CYS A 182 8.44 3.24 1.83
N TYR A 183 8.59 4.56 1.99
CA TYR A 183 9.72 5.32 1.42
C TYR A 183 11.08 4.78 1.91
N GLU A 184 11.27 4.61 3.21
CA GLU A 184 12.55 4.13 3.77
C GLU A 184 12.87 2.70 3.31
N ALA A 185 11.86 1.82 3.24
CA ALA A 185 12.03 0.47 2.73
C ALA A 185 12.46 0.46 1.26
N MET A 186 11.86 1.31 0.43
CA MET A 186 12.23 1.46 -0.99
C MET A 186 13.64 2.05 -1.14
N ASN A 187 14.01 2.99 -0.27
CA ASN A 187 15.33 3.61 -0.25
C ASN A 187 16.43 2.60 0.14
N ALA A 188 16.17 1.76 1.13
CA ALA A 188 17.06 0.65 1.49
C ALA A 188 17.27 -0.30 0.30
N LEU A 189 16.20 -0.63 -0.43
CA LEU A 189 16.29 -1.49 -1.61
C LEU A 189 17.12 -0.85 -2.74
N ALA A 190 16.91 0.44 -3.00
CA ALA A 190 17.68 1.18 -4.00
C ALA A 190 19.17 1.26 -3.64
N ASN A 191 19.51 1.55 -2.38
CA ASN A 191 20.89 1.57 -1.87
C ASN A 191 21.57 0.21 -2.00
N TRP A 192 20.83 -0.86 -1.71
CA TRP A 192 21.35 -2.21 -1.84
C TRP A 192 21.61 -2.60 -3.30
N LEU A 193 20.70 -2.27 -4.21
CA LEU A 193 20.92 -2.44 -5.66
C LEU A 193 22.12 -1.63 -6.16
N TYR A 194 22.29 -0.40 -5.66
CA TYR A 194 23.48 0.39 -5.97
C TYR A 194 24.76 -0.32 -5.52
N SER A 195 24.75 -0.93 -4.34
CA SER A 195 25.88 -1.69 -3.81
C SER A 195 26.18 -2.94 -4.65
N ILE A 196 25.15 -3.65 -5.11
CA ILE A 196 25.28 -4.76 -6.07
C ILE A 196 25.89 -4.26 -7.38
N LYS A 197 25.41 -3.14 -7.91
CA LYS A 197 25.93 -2.56 -9.15
C LYS A 197 27.42 -2.26 -9.01
N LEU A 198 27.84 -1.61 -7.91
CA LEU A 198 29.24 -1.30 -7.64
C LEU A 198 30.09 -2.58 -7.61
N TRP A 199 29.60 -3.62 -6.94
CA TRP A 199 30.25 -4.92 -6.89
C TRP A 199 30.39 -5.58 -8.28
N LEU A 200 29.36 -5.50 -9.12
CA LEU A 200 29.41 -6.02 -10.50
C LEU A 200 30.30 -5.18 -11.43
N ASP A 201 30.51 -3.91 -11.12
CA ASP A 201 31.34 -2.98 -11.91
C ASP A 201 32.83 -3.10 -11.59
N GLU A 202 33.20 -3.51 -10.38
CA GLU A 202 34.58 -3.52 -9.90
C GLU A 202 35.12 -4.95 -9.71
N PRO A 203 35.96 -5.46 -10.63
CA PRO A 203 36.50 -6.83 -10.54
C PRO A 203 37.31 -7.12 -9.26
N LEU A 204 37.90 -6.07 -8.67
CA LEU A 204 38.67 -6.18 -7.42
C LEU A 204 37.75 -6.42 -6.22
N ILE A 205 36.54 -5.85 -6.23
CA ILE A 205 35.51 -6.11 -5.22
C ILE A 205 34.83 -7.44 -5.51
N SER A 206 34.61 -7.78 -6.79
CA SER A 206 33.92 -9.02 -7.16
C SER A 206 34.61 -10.28 -6.65
N ASN A 207 35.94 -10.24 -6.55
CA ASN A 207 36.76 -11.36 -6.07
C ASN A 207 36.94 -11.35 -4.53
N ASN A 208 36.42 -10.34 -3.81
CA ASN A 208 36.53 -10.24 -2.36
C ASN A 208 35.18 -10.50 -1.68
N GLU A 209 34.90 -11.78 -1.47
CA GLU A 209 33.67 -12.28 -0.85
C GLU A 209 33.39 -11.66 0.53
N LYS A 210 34.42 -11.46 1.36
CA LYS A 210 34.26 -10.88 2.70
C LYS A 210 33.78 -9.43 2.65
N LEU A 211 34.32 -8.64 1.72
CA LEU A 211 33.89 -7.25 1.50
C LEU A 211 32.45 -7.20 0.97
N MET A 212 32.13 -8.07 0.03
CA MET A 212 30.77 -8.22 -0.51
C MET A 212 29.78 -8.59 0.58
N ARG A 213 30.07 -9.60 1.40
CA ARG A 213 29.22 -10.02 2.52
C ARG A 213 28.94 -8.87 3.48
N LYS A 214 29.99 -8.14 3.88
CA LYS A 214 29.86 -6.98 4.77
C LYS A 214 28.94 -5.91 4.18
N LYS A 215 29.05 -5.65 2.87
CA LYS A 215 28.24 -4.66 2.16
C LYS A 215 26.78 -5.07 1.96
N LEU A 216 26.53 -6.35 1.64
CA LEU A 216 25.18 -6.82 1.36
C LEU A 216 24.38 -7.11 2.65
N GLU A 217 25.00 -7.68 3.69
CA GLU A 217 24.30 -8.03 4.94
C GLU A 217 24.15 -6.83 5.88
N GLY A 218 25.22 -6.07 6.11
CA GLY A 218 25.26 -5.04 7.16
C GLY A 218 24.53 -3.76 6.79
N ASP A 219 24.82 -3.23 5.59
CA ASP A 219 24.32 -1.91 5.19
C ASP A 219 22.80 -1.99 4.90
N PHE A 220 22.32 -3.07 4.28
CA PHE A 220 20.89 -3.22 3.96
C PHE A 220 20.00 -3.41 5.19
N ALA A 221 20.34 -4.32 6.11
CA ALA A 221 19.51 -4.53 7.31
C ALA A 221 19.43 -3.26 8.16
N THR A 222 20.54 -2.53 8.26
CA THR A 222 20.59 -1.23 8.95
C THR A 222 19.70 -0.20 8.28
N ASP A 223 19.76 -0.09 6.94
CA ASP A 223 18.91 0.83 6.18
C ASP A 223 17.43 0.44 6.25
N TYR A 224 17.11 -0.85 6.09
CA TYR A 224 15.73 -1.33 6.17
C TYR A 224 15.15 -1.14 7.57
N ASN A 225 15.96 -1.28 8.63
CA ASN A 225 15.49 -1.01 9.99
C ASN A 225 15.01 0.44 10.17
N LYS A 226 15.44 1.40 9.35
CA LYS A 226 14.91 2.77 9.34
C LYS A 226 13.44 2.84 8.92
N SER A 227 12.94 1.83 8.21
CA SER A 227 11.51 1.71 7.83
C SER A 227 10.62 1.22 8.98
N LYS A 228 11.20 0.71 10.07
CA LYS A 228 10.43 0.21 11.22
C LYS A 228 9.76 1.35 11.98
N ARG A 229 8.74 1.03 12.76
CA ARG A 229 7.92 2.03 13.46
C ARG A 229 8.73 2.92 14.37
N THR A 230 9.59 2.37 15.21
CA THR A 230 10.37 3.16 16.18
C THR A 230 11.17 4.29 15.52
N PRO A 231 12.03 4.04 14.50
CA PRO A 231 12.74 5.12 13.82
C PRO A 231 11.83 6.06 13.02
N VAL A 232 10.78 5.54 12.37
CA VAL A 232 9.81 6.37 11.65
C VAL A 232 9.09 7.34 12.59
N VAL A 233 8.64 6.87 13.76
CA VAL A 233 7.97 7.70 14.77
C VAL A 233 8.92 8.77 15.29
N LYS A 234 10.15 8.40 15.67
CA LYS A 234 11.17 9.38 16.11
C LYS A 234 11.42 10.46 15.06
N PHE A 235 11.48 10.08 13.79
CA PHE A 235 11.62 11.04 12.69
C PHE A 235 10.40 11.97 12.61
N LEU A 236 9.19 11.43 12.61
CA LEU A 236 7.95 12.21 12.47
C LEU A 236 7.69 13.12 13.68
N GLU A 237 8.03 12.69 14.90
CA GLU A 237 7.94 13.53 16.10
C GLU A 237 8.87 14.73 16.01
N LYS A 238 10.14 14.50 15.64
CA LYS A 238 11.09 15.59 15.41
C LYS A 238 10.62 16.51 14.28
N TYR A 239 10.11 15.92 13.20
CA TYR A 239 9.58 16.67 12.06
C TYR A 239 8.38 17.56 12.45
N ASP A 240 7.48 17.06 13.30
CA ASP A 240 6.37 17.84 13.87
C ASP A 240 6.85 18.92 14.85
N GLN A 241 7.86 18.64 15.66
CA GLN A 241 8.45 19.60 16.60
C GLN A 241 9.15 20.75 15.87
N ASP A 242 10.00 20.44 14.87
CA ASP A 242 10.82 21.42 14.14
C ASP A 242 9.94 22.43 13.38
N ARG A 243 8.72 22.04 13.00
CA ARG A 243 7.75 22.91 12.30
C ARG A 243 6.68 23.53 13.20
N GLY A 244 6.72 23.26 14.52
CA GLY A 244 5.70 23.73 15.47
C GLY A 244 4.29 23.26 15.11
N ALA A 245 4.15 22.00 14.69
CA ALA A 245 2.88 21.45 14.28
C ALA A 245 1.86 21.40 15.42
N TRP A 246 0.58 21.63 15.10
CA TRP A 246 -0.51 21.44 16.06
C TRP A 246 -0.87 19.94 16.14
N THR A 247 -0.57 19.28 17.24
CA THR A 247 -0.74 17.81 17.39
C THR A 247 -1.72 17.41 18.49
N ASN A 248 -2.52 18.37 19.01
CA ASN A 248 -3.34 18.15 20.21
C ASN A 248 -4.46 17.10 20.01
N GLU A 249 -4.90 16.90 18.77
CA GLU A 249 -5.94 15.92 18.42
C GLU A 249 -5.43 14.78 17.53
N ASP A 250 -4.11 14.62 17.44
CA ASP A 250 -3.55 13.45 16.78
C ASP A 250 -3.95 12.18 17.56
N PRO A 251 -4.30 11.08 16.87
CA PRO A 251 -4.52 9.79 17.54
C PRO A 251 -3.19 9.25 18.07
N ASP A 252 -3.24 8.10 18.77
CA ASP A 252 -2.03 7.36 19.14
C ASP A 252 -1.42 6.63 17.92
N TRP A 253 -0.98 7.39 16.92
CA TRP A 253 -0.31 6.86 15.72
C TRP A 253 1.10 6.33 16.00
N LYS A 254 1.63 6.61 17.19
CA LYS A 254 2.98 6.24 17.63
C LYS A 254 3.05 4.76 18.02
N SER A 255 1.95 4.18 18.49
CA SER A 255 1.87 2.77 18.86
C SER A 255 1.48 1.86 17.67
N GLY A 256 1.60 0.55 17.87
CA GLY A 256 1.29 -0.49 16.88
C GLY A 256 2.49 -1.38 16.55
N ASP A 257 2.33 -2.24 15.55
CA ASP A 257 3.38 -3.19 15.15
C ASP A 257 4.66 -2.49 14.70
N GLU A 258 5.82 -3.01 15.15
CA GLU A 258 7.12 -2.48 14.76
C GLU A 258 7.40 -2.66 13.26
N ASP A 259 6.91 -3.76 12.67
CA ASP A 259 7.03 -4.06 11.25
C ASP A 259 5.80 -3.58 10.46
N ILE A 260 5.72 -2.27 10.25
CA ILE A 260 4.60 -1.61 9.58
C ILE A 260 4.30 -2.25 8.22
N ILE A 261 5.33 -2.54 7.42
CA ILE A 261 5.16 -3.06 6.07
C ILE A 261 4.60 -4.48 6.09
N ALA A 262 5.07 -5.33 7.01
CA ALA A 262 4.51 -6.68 7.18
C ALA A 262 3.03 -6.62 7.58
N SER A 263 2.66 -5.72 8.48
CA SER A 263 1.26 -5.55 8.90
C SER A 263 0.35 -5.06 7.77
N ILE A 264 0.83 -4.13 6.92
CA ILE A 264 0.13 -3.71 5.70
C ILE A 264 -0.11 -4.89 4.76
N SER A 265 0.91 -5.75 4.58
CA SER A 265 0.81 -6.95 3.73
C SER A 265 -0.19 -7.98 4.27
N ALA A 266 -0.23 -8.17 5.59
CA ALA A 266 -1.22 -9.04 6.23
C ALA A 266 -2.64 -8.50 6.04
N ALA A 267 -2.84 -7.20 6.21
CA ALA A 267 -4.14 -6.54 6.04
C ALA A 267 -4.64 -6.57 4.58
N SER A 268 -3.75 -6.41 3.60
CA SER A 268 -4.15 -6.46 2.18
C SER A 268 -4.60 -7.87 1.76
N LYS A 269 -3.93 -8.92 2.27
CA LYS A 269 -4.33 -10.32 2.03
C LYS A 269 -5.70 -10.65 2.64
N SER A 270 -5.98 -10.17 3.86
CA SER A 270 -7.28 -10.39 4.50
C SER A 270 -8.40 -9.64 3.77
N ALA A 271 -8.14 -8.42 3.27
CA ALA A 271 -9.08 -7.64 2.49
C ALA A 271 -9.38 -8.26 1.10
N ALA A 272 -8.37 -8.84 0.44
CA ALA A 272 -8.59 -9.56 -0.82
C ALA A 272 -9.52 -10.77 -0.63
N HIS A 273 -9.34 -11.51 0.47
CA HIS A 273 -10.18 -12.66 0.78
C HIS A 273 -11.63 -12.26 1.10
N SER A 274 -11.85 -11.14 1.80
CA SER A 274 -13.21 -10.64 2.07
C SER A 274 -13.88 -10.09 0.81
N ARG A 275 -13.13 -9.41 -0.07
CA ARG A 275 -13.65 -8.93 -1.35
C ARG A 275 -14.05 -10.07 -2.27
N ALA A 276 -13.25 -11.13 -2.36
CA ALA A 276 -13.59 -12.33 -3.14
C ALA A 276 -14.86 -13.03 -2.62
N LYS A 277 -15.05 -13.09 -1.30
CA LYS A 277 -16.31 -13.59 -0.71
C LYS A 277 -17.50 -12.68 -1.04
N ARG A 278 -17.32 -11.36 -0.97
CA ARG A 278 -18.40 -10.42 -1.31
C ARG A 278 -18.76 -10.47 -2.79
N SER A 279 -17.81 -10.62 -3.70
CA SER A 279 -18.12 -10.74 -5.14
C SER A 279 -18.87 -12.03 -5.47
N ILE A 280 -18.62 -13.13 -4.75
CA ILE A 280 -19.41 -14.36 -4.88
C ILE A 280 -20.85 -14.14 -4.39
N VAL A 281 -21.02 -13.48 -3.25
CA VAL A 281 -22.35 -13.12 -2.72
C VAL A 281 -23.07 -12.11 -3.63
N GLU A 282 -22.36 -11.16 -4.23
CA GLU A 282 -22.94 -10.20 -5.18
C GLU A 282 -23.30 -10.85 -6.51
N MET A 283 -22.54 -11.84 -6.99
CA MET A 283 -22.95 -12.66 -8.14
C MET A 283 -24.21 -13.49 -7.83
N GLU A 284 -24.25 -14.16 -6.67
CA GLU A 284 -25.46 -14.88 -6.23
C GLU A 284 -26.67 -13.94 -6.06
N LYS A 285 -26.43 -12.71 -5.60
CA LYS A 285 -27.47 -11.69 -5.46
C LYS A 285 -27.92 -11.12 -6.81
N ALA A 286 -27.02 -10.97 -7.78
CA ALA A 286 -27.36 -10.54 -9.14
C ALA A 286 -28.23 -11.58 -9.86
N ASP A 287 -28.00 -12.88 -9.60
CA ASP A 287 -28.86 -13.96 -10.09
C ASP A 287 -30.25 -13.93 -9.41
N MET A 288 -30.34 -13.53 -8.13
CA MET A 288 -31.63 -13.28 -7.46
C MET A 288 -32.33 -11.99 -7.92
N GLU A 289 -31.58 -10.94 -8.29
CA GLU A 289 -32.14 -9.66 -8.75
C GLU A 289 -32.83 -9.80 -10.12
N LYS A 290 -32.45 -10.82 -10.90
CA LYS A 290 -33.10 -11.19 -12.16
C LYS A 290 -34.54 -11.72 -11.98
N SER A 291 -34.92 -12.10 -10.76
CA SER A 291 -36.27 -12.56 -10.41
C SER A 291 -37.07 -11.59 -9.53
N ALA A 292 -36.53 -10.42 -9.20
CA ALA A 292 -37.20 -9.47 -8.31
C ALA A 292 -38.30 -8.68 -9.04
N SER A 293 -39.48 -8.60 -8.43
CA SER A 293 -40.61 -7.81 -8.92
C SER A 293 -40.26 -6.31 -8.87
N LYS A 294 -40.19 -5.68 -10.05
CA LYS A 294 -39.91 -4.25 -10.21
C LYS A 294 -41.21 -3.48 -10.36
N ILE A 295 -41.46 -2.51 -9.48
CA ILE A 295 -42.58 -1.57 -9.61
C ILE A 295 -42.01 -0.25 -10.15
N THR A 296 -42.63 0.28 -11.19
CA THR A 296 -42.18 1.50 -11.86
C THR A 296 -43.25 2.58 -11.72
N PHE A 297 -42.83 3.78 -11.34
CA PHE A 297 -43.68 4.96 -11.22
C PHE A 297 -43.12 6.05 -12.12
N ASP A 298 -43.86 6.38 -13.16
CA ASP A 298 -43.58 7.57 -13.95
C ASP A 298 -44.23 8.77 -13.26
N TYR A 299 -43.49 9.87 -13.16
CA TYR A 299 -44.01 11.11 -12.62
C TYR A 299 -43.68 12.27 -13.55
N ASN A 300 -44.56 13.27 -13.52
CA ASN A 300 -44.41 14.48 -14.32
C ASN A 300 -44.74 15.67 -13.42
N SER A 301 -43.78 16.56 -13.21
CA SER A 301 -43.94 17.79 -12.43
C SER A 301 -43.60 19.01 -13.30
N PRO A 302 -44.01 20.22 -12.88
CA PRO A 302 -43.65 21.46 -13.59
C PRO A 302 -42.14 21.66 -13.75
N ASP A 303 -41.33 21.05 -12.87
CA ASP A 303 -39.88 21.18 -12.83
C ASP A 303 -39.16 20.01 -13.55
N GLY A 304 -39.92 19.07 -14.14
CA GLY A 304 -39.39 17.97 -14.94
C GLY A 304 -40.19 16.67 -14.82
N SER A 305 -39.95 15.75 -15.75
CA SER A 305 -40.49 14.39 -15.74
C SER A 305 -39.42 13.35 -15.47
N GLY A 306 -39.77 12.25 -14.82
CA GLY A 306 -38.85 11.14 -14.63
C GLY A 306 -39.53 9.83 -14.26
N THR A 307 -38.73 8.77 -14.22
CA THR A 307 -39.20 7.43 -13.86
C THR A 307 -38.51 6.97 -12.57
N LEU A 308 -39.29 6.63 -11.55
CA LEU A 308 -38.83 6.02 -10.32
C LEU A 308 -39.00 4.50 -10.39
N HIS A 309 -37.94 3.76 -10.07
CA HIS A 309 -37.98 2.31 -9.99
C HIS A 309 -37.84 1.85 -8.53
N LEU A 310 -38.85 1.14 -8.04
CA LEU A 310 -38.84 0.46 -6.75
C LEU A 310 -38.60 -1.03 -6.97
N VAL A 311 -37.49 -1.55 -6.45
CA VAL A 311 -37.13 -2.97 -6.51
C VAL A 311 -37.37 -3.57 -5.14
N PHE A 312 -38.30 -4.53 -5.06
CA PHE A 312 -38.55 -5.28 -3.84
C PHE A 312 -37.66 -6.51 -3.82
N VAL A 313 -36.66 -6.51 -2.95
CA VAL A 313 -35.84 -7.69 -2.71
C VAL A 313 -36.41 -8.40 -1.49
N THR A 314 -37.26 -9.41 -1.71
CA THR A 314 -37.66 -10.32 -0.65
C THR A 314 -36.57 -11.38 -0.47
N SER A 315 -36.02 -11.44 0.74
CA SER A 315 -35.08 -12.49 1.11
C SER A 315 -35.88 -13.76 1.37
N ASP A 316 -36.10 -14.57 0.34
CA ASP A 316 -36.74 -15.88 0.45
C ASP A 316 -35.75 -16.90 1.04
N LYS A 317 -35.35 -16.70 2.29
CA LYS A 317 -34.79 -17.74 3.15
C LYS A 317 -35.45 -17.64 4.52
N THR A 318 -36.56 -18.36 4.64
CA THR A 318 -37.17 -18.77 5.90
C THR A 318 -36.20 -19.70 6.64
N SER A 319 -35.21 -19.11 7.30
CA SER A 319 -34.49 -19.72 8.42
C SER A 319 -34.05 -18.63 9.38
N TYR A 320 -35.00 -17.81 9.83
CA TYR A 320 -34.80 -16.97 11.01
C TYR A 320 -35.41 -17.68 12.23
N PRO A 321 -34.64 -17.93 13.30
CA PRO A 321 -35.20 -18.49 14.53
C PRO A 321 -36.21 -17.51 15.12
N ALA A 322 -37.37 -18.03 15.53
CA ALA A 322 -38.49 -17.26 16.06
C ALA A 322 -38.02 -16.34 17.20
N GLY A 323 -38.20 -15.03 17.04
CA GLY A 323 -37.96 -14.05 18.12
C GLY A 323 -37.27 -12.73 17.75
N LYS A 324 -36.92 -12.47 16.48
CA LYS A 324 -36.40 -11.16 16.05
C LYS A 324 -37.24 -10.55 14.93
N GLN A 325 -37.51 -9.26 15.08
CA GLN A 325 -38.26 -8.41 14.15
C GLN A 325 -37.57 -8.41 12.78
N ALA A 326 -38.34 -8.60 11.70
CA ALA A 326 -37.80 -8.59 10.34
C ALA A 326 -37.35 -7.16 9.97
N ASP A 327 -36.06 -6.98 9.74
CA ASP A 327 -35.51 -5.73 9.20
C ASP A 327 -35.71 -5.72 7.68
N TYR A 328 -36.65 -4.89 7.23
CA TYR A 328 -36.84 -4.60 5.82
C TYR A 328 -35.92 -3.43 5.44
N SER A 329 -34.94 -3.66 4.57
CA SER A 329 -34.16 -2.57 3.99
C SER A 329 -34.78 -2.11 2.67
N ILE A 330 -35.35 -0.91 2.64
CA ILE A 330 -35.81 -0.28 1.39
C ILE A 330 -34.61 0.46 0.78
N GLN A 331 -34.19 0.07 -0.43
CA GLN A 331 -33.20 0.82 -1.20
C GLN A 331 -33.91 1.65 -2.26
N VAL A 332 -33.86 2.97 -2.13
CA VAL A 332 -34.37 3.90 -3.14
C VAL A 332 -33.22 4.32 -4.04
N ARG A 333 -33.34 4.06 -5.35
CA ARG A 333 -32.39 4.57 -6.36
C ARG A 333 -33.11 5.49 -7.32
N THR A 334 -32.68 6.74 -7.35
CA THR A 334 -33.21 7.78 -8.24
C THR A 334 -32.33 7.86 -9.48
N TYR A 335 -32.92 7.76 -10.67
CA TYR A 335 -32.23 8.01 -11.93
C TYR A 335 -32.80 9.28 -12.54
N THR A 336 -31.98 10.33 -12.62
CA THR A 336 -32.36 11.57 -13.29
C THR A 336 -32.02 11.42 -14.76
N GLN A 337 -33.03 11.44 -15.63
CA GLN A 337 -32.80 11.43 -17.07
C GLN A 337 -32.30 12.81 -17.49
N SER A 338 -31.03 12.94 -17.90
CA SER A 338 -30.52 14.22 -18.37
C SER A 338 -31.23 14.62 -19.67
N GLU A 339 -31.82 15.81 -19.69
CA GLU A 339 -32.51 16.34 -20.86
C GLU A 339 -31.60 16.32 -22.10
N ARG A 340 -32.15 15.83 -23.21
CA ARG A 340 -31.51 15.89 -24.52
C ARG A 340 -31.30 17.36 -24.88
N SER A 341 -30.06 17.67 -25.28
CA SER A 341 -29.66 18.95 -25.87
C SER A 341 -30.63 19.38 -26.97
N PRO A 342 -31.18 20.61 -26.91
CA PRO A 342 -31.89 21.18 -28.04
C PRO A 342 -30.86 21.75 -29.02
N TYR A 343 -30.66 21.06 -30.14
CA TYR A 343 -30.17 21.72 -31.34
C TYR A 343 -31.34 22.50 -31.95
N PHE A 344 -31.29 23.83 -31.84
CA PHE A 344 -31.78 24.77 -32.83
C PHE A 344 -30.83 25.97 -32.87
#